data_AF-A0A2V9YFD5-F1
#
_entry.id   AF-A0A2V9YFD5-F1
#
_cell.length_a   1.000
_cell.length_b   1.000
_cell.length_c   1.000
_cell.angle_alpha   90.00
_cell.angle_beta   90.00
_cell.angle_gamma   90.00
#
_symmetry.space_group_name_H-M   'P 1'
#
loop_
_entity.id
_entity.type
_entity.pdbx_description
1 polymer ?
#
loop_
_entity_poly.entity_id
_entity_poly.type
_entity_poly.pdbx_seq_one_letter_code
_entity_poly.pdbx_strand_id
1 'polypeptide(L)'
;MAANPALGVVFHWLGGLASGSFYVPYRGVRRWSWETYWLVGGFFSWIIAPWFLGSLMTRDLVAVLSEAPAKTLFWSFFFGLLWGIGGLTFGLTMRFLGLSLGMAVALGLCAAFGTLMPPIFSGVFASQVLGTNSGRVILLGIVVCLLGIAAAGLAGIYKERAMSPEQQKAAIQEFNLRKGLAVATLSGVMSACFAYG
;
A
#
# COMPACT_ATOMS: atom_id res chain seq x y z
N MET A 1 22.40 19.28 2.21
CA MET A 1 21.39 19.84 1.28
C MET A 1 20.37 20.62 2.09
N ALA A 2 20.03 21.86 1.69
CA ALA A 2 18.93 22.60 2.31
C ALA A 2 17.59 21.93 1.94
N ALA A 3 16.65 21.87 2.87
CA ALA A 3 15.32 21.31 2.60
C ALA A 3 14.58 22.18 1.55
N ASN A 4 13.99 21.55 0.53
CA ASN A 4 13.14 22.22 -0.46
C ASN A 4 11.71 21.66 -0.38
N PRO A 5 10.82 22.27 0.43
CA PRO A 5 9.46 21.78 0.61
C PRO A 5 8.64 21.77 -0.68
N ALA A 6 8.82 22.75 -1.57
CA ALA A 6 8.09 22.83 -2.83
C ALA A 6 8.40 21.64 -3.73
N LEU A 7 9.68 21.29 -3.85
CA LEU A 7 10.11 20.11 -4.60
C LEU A 7 9.56 18.81 -3.98
N GLY A 8 9.55 18.72 -2.64
CA GLY A 8 8.94 17.60 -1.92
C GLY A 8 7.44 17.44 -2.23
N VAL A 9 6.69 18.54 -2.25
CA VAL A 9 5.26 18.54 -2.61
C VAL A 9 5.07 18.09 -4.07
N VAL A 10 5.90 18.57 -5.00
CA VAL A 10 5.85 18.15 -6.41
C VAL A 10 6.11 16.65 -6.55
N PHE A 11 7.10 16.09 -5.87
CA PHE A 11 7.36 14.65 -5.90
C PHE A 11 6.22 13.85 -5.27
N HIS A 12 5.61 14.33 -4.19
CA HIS A 12 4.46 13.68 -3.58
C HIS A 12 3.25 13.68 -4.54
N TRP A 13 3.01 14.80 -5.23
CA TRP A 13 1.96 14.91 -6.23
C TRP A 13 2.21 13.98 -7.44
N LEU A 14 3.44 13.92 -7.96
CA LEU A 14 3.81 13.00 -9.04
C LEU A 14 3.63 11.53 -8.64
N GLY A 15 4.03 11.17 -7.42
CA GLY A 15 3.79 9.83 -6.88
C GLY A 15 2.31 9.49 -6.79
N GLY A 16 1.49 10.43 -6.29
CA GLY A 16 0.03 10.29 -6.24
C GLY A 16 -0.61 10.16 -7.62
N LEU A 17 -0.17 10.96 -8.60
CA LEU A 17 -0.63 10.88 -9.98
C LEU A 17 -0.29 9.53 -10.61
N ALA A 18 0.96 9.05 -10.45
CA ALA A 18 1.39 7.76 -10.95
C ALA A 18 0.57 6.61 -10.31
N SER A 19 0.42 6.64 -8.97
CA SER A 19 -0.36 5.66 -8.22
C SER A 19 -1.86 5.70 -8.52
N GLY A 20 -2.42 6.85 -8.93
CA GLY A 20 -3.83 6.95 -9.31
C GLY A 20 -4.09 6.54 -10.77
N SER A 21 -3.11 6.76 -11.64
CA SER A 21 -3.25 6.57 -13.09
C SER A 21 -2.75 5.22 -13.62
N PHE A 22 -1.93 4.46 -12.86
CA PHE A 22 -1.33 3.21 -13.37
C PHE A 22 -2.35 2.18 -13.87
N TYR A 23 -3.59 2.18 -13.34
CA TYR A 23 -4.65 1.26 -13.75
C TYR A 23 -5.43 1.75 -14.99
N VAL A 24 -5.32 3.03 -15.36
CA VAL A 24 -6.06 3.61 -16.50
C VAL A 24 -5.75 2.90 -17.83
N PRO A 25 -4.48 2.61 -18.18
CA PRO A 25 -4.14 1.89 -19.40
C PRO A 25 -4.78 0.50 -19.51
N TYR A 26 -5.06 -0.17 -18.39
CA TYR A 26 -5.69 -1.51 -18.40
C TYR A 26 -7.10 -1.49 -18.99
N ARG A 27 -7.79 -0.34 -19.03
CA ARG A 27 -9.07 -0.21 -19.74
C ARG A 27 -8.95 -0.44 -21.25
N GLY A 28 -7.75 -0.28 -21.83
CA GLY A 28 -7.46 -0.59 -23.23
C GLY A 28 -7.29 -2.09 -23.52
N VAL A 29 -7.09 -2.92 -22.50
CA VAL A 29 -6.86 -4.36 -22.64
C VAL A 29 -8.21 -5.08 -22.63
N ARG A 30 -8.71 -5.45 -23.82
CA ARG A 30 -10.05 -6.06 -23.98
C ARG A 30 -10.07 -7.58 -24.12
N ARG A 31 -8.94 -8.20 -24.49
CA ARG A 31 -8.87 -9.62 -24.88
C ARG A 31 -8.28 -10.53 -23.82
N TRP A 32 -7.81 -9.97 -22.70
CA TRP A 32 -7.17 -10.75 -21.64
C TRP A 32 -8.06 -10.79 -20.42
N SER A 33 -8.00 -11.91 -19.69
CA SER A 33 -8.60 -11.96 -18.36
C SER A 33 -7.89 -10.99 -17.42
N TRP A 34 -8.58 -10.61 -16.34
CA TRP A 34 -8.01 -9.73 -15.31
C TRP A 34 -6.70 -10.28 -14.75
N GLU A 35 -6.67 -11.57 -14.43
CA GLU A 35 -5.50 -12.27 -13.91
C GLU A 35 -4.33 -12.19 -14.89
N THR A 36 -4.60 -12.37 -16.18
CA THR A 36 -3.55 -12.38 -17.21
C THR A 36 -2.89 -11.01 -17.34
N TYR A 37 -3.68 -9.94 -17.52
CA TYR A 37 -3.07 -8.61 -17.68
C TYR A 37 -2.47 -8.07 -16.39
N TRP A 38 -3.04 -8.42 -15.24
CA TRP A 38 -2.47 -8.04 -13.94
C TRP A 38 -1.13 -8.73 -13.70
N LEU A 39 -1.02 -10.03 -13.99
CA LEU A 39 0.24 -10.77 -13.86
C LEU A 39 1.31 -10.24 -14.82
N VAL A 40 0.97 -10.01 -16.09
CA VAL A 40 1.91 -9.44 -17.07
C VAL A 40 2.35 -8.04 -16.65
N GLY A 41 1.40 -7.20 -16.21
CA GLY A 41 1.68 -5.85 -15.70
C GLY A 41 2.56 -5.86 -14.45
N GLY A 42 2.31 -6.78 -13.52
CA GLY A 42 3.13 -7.00 -12.32
C GLY A 42 4.53 -7.48 -12.68
N PHE A 43 4.67 -8.47 -13.56
CA PHE A 43 5.97 -8.95 -14.03
C PHE A 43 6.79 -7.83 -14.69
N PHE A 44 6.17 -7.03 -15.55
CA PHE A 44 6.84 -5.87 -16.14
C PHE A 44 7.26 -4.87 -15.06
N SER A 45 6.37 -4.50 -14.15
CA SER A 45 6.61 -3.42 -13.18
C SER A 45 7.58 -3.82 -12.06
N TRP A 46 7.60 -5.10 -11.67
CA TRP A 46 8.40 -5.58 -10.54
C TRP A 46 9.70 -6.26 -10.96
N ILE A 47 9.78 -6.76 -12.20
CA ILE A 47 10.97 -7.46 -12.71
C ILE A 47 11.61 -6.67 -13.84
N ILE A 48 10.90 -6.43 -14.96
CA ILE A 48 11.52 -5.84 -16.15
C ILE A 48 11.96 -4.39 -15.90
N ALA A 49 11.06 -3.54 -15.39
CA ALA A 49 11.33 -2.12 -15.22
C ALA A 49 12.47 -1.83 -14.22
N PRO A 50 12.54 -2.46 -13.03
CA PRO A 50 13.65 -2.25 -12.11
C PRO A 50 15.00 -2.70 -12.67
N TRP A 51 15.06 -3.85 -13.36
CA TRP A 51 16.30 -4.30 -14.00
C TRP A 51 16.73 -3.38 -15.13
N PHE A 52 15.78 -2.96 -15.98
CA PHE A 52 16.05 -2.02 -17.07
C PHE A 52 16.58 -0.68 -16.54
N LEU A 53 15.84 -0.04 -15.62
CA LEU A 53 16.25 1.24 -15.03
C LEU A 53 17.57 1.11 -14.26
N GLY A 54 17.74 0.04 -13.47
CA GLY A 54 18.98 -0.23 -12.76
C GLY A 54 20.17 -0.35 -13.71
N SER A 55 20.02 -1.06 -14.82
CA SER A 55 21.08 -1.21 -15.83
C SER A 55 21.38 0.09 -16.59
N LEU A 56 20.40 0.97 -16.75
CA LEU A 56 20.58 2.28 -17.39
C LEU A 56 21.23 3.31 -16.44
N MET A 57 20.89 3.23 -15.14
CA MET A 57 21.33 4.20 -14.13
C MET A 57 22.64 3.82 -13.43
N THR A 58 23.13 2.60 -13.65
CA THR A 58 24.37 2.09 -13.06
C THR A 58 25.33 1.60 -14.15
N ARG A 59 26.62 1.48 -13.82
CA ARG A 59 27.63 0.95 -14.75
C ARG A 59 27.70 -0.57 -14.75
N ASP A 60 27.47 -1.18 -13.59
CA ASP A 60 27.48 -2.64 -13.40
C ASP A 60 26.49 -3.01 -12.29
N LEU A 61 25.24 -3.26 -12.69
CA LEU A 61 24.16 -3.59 -11.77
C LEU A 61 24.43 -4.91 -11.02
N VAL A 62 25.05 -5.89 -11.68
CA VAL A 62 25.28 -7.21 -11.09
C VAL A 62 26.33 -7.12 -9.99
N ALA A 63 27.42 -6.39 -10.22
CA ALA A 63 28.43 -6.15 -9.19
C ALA A 63 27.85 -5.40 -7.97
N VAL A 64 27.04 -4.37 -8.21
CA VAL A 64 26.39 -3.63 -7.10
C VAL A 64 25.48 -4.54 -6.26
N LEU A 65 24.73 -5.43 -6.91
CA LEU A 65 23.85 -6.36 -6.20
C LEU A 65 24.64 -7.47 -5.49
N SER A 66 25.75 -7.93 -6.03
CA SER A 66 26.57 -8.99 -5.42
C SER A 66 27.39 -8.49 -4.22
N GLU A 67 27.76 -7.21 -4.20
CA GLU A 67 28.43 -6.56 -3.08
C GLU A 67 27.48 -6.19 -1.93
N ALA A 68 26.17 -6.24 -2.16
CA ALA A 68 25.18 -5.91 -1.14
C ALA A 68 25.25 -6.91 0.04
N PRO A 69 25.22 -6.44 1.31
CA PRO A 69 25.25 -7.33 2.47
C PRO A 69 24.10 -8.34 2.43
N ALA A 70 24.39 -9.62 2.69
CA ALA A 70 23.39 -10.69 2.69
C ALA A 70 22.19 -10.40 3.62
N LYS A 71 22.43 -9.72 4.75
CA LYS A 71 21.38 -9.28 5.66
C LYS A 71 20.42 -8.26 5.01
N THR A 72 20.96 -7.32 4.23
CA THR A 72 20.15 -6.33 3.50
C THR A 72 19.30 -7.02 2.44
N LEU A 73 19.92 -7.90 1.63
CA LEU A 73 19.20 -8.68 0.62
C LEU A 73 18.07 -9.53 1.23
N PHE A 74 18.34 -10.17 2.38
CA PHE A 74 17.33 -10.95 3.09
C PHE A 74 16.14 -10.10 3.52
N TRP A 75 16.36 -8.95 4.16
CA TRP A 75 15.25 -8.11 4.64
C TRP A 75 14.46 -7.47 3.50
N SER A 76 15.13 -6.99 2.43
CA SER A 76 14.44 -6.46 1.26
C SER A 76 13.59 -7.53 0.57
N PHE A 77 14.10 -8.76 0.43
CA PHE A 77 13.31 -9.87 -0.09
C PHE A 77 12.14 -10.25 0.83
N PHE A 78 12.40 -10.37 2.14
CA PHE A 78 11.39 -10.76 3.12
C PHE A 78 10.24 -9.76 3.18
N PHE A 79 10.53 -8.46 3.27
CA PHE A 79 9.50 -7.41 3.28
C PHE A 79 8.81 -7.27 1.92
N GLY A 80 9.52 -7.49 0.80
CA GLY A 80 8.93 -7.57 -0.52
C GLY A 80 7.94 -8.72 -0.67
N LEU A 81 8.25 -9.89 -0.10
CA LEU A 81 7.35 -11.04 -0.07
C LEU A 81 6.08 -10.74 0.75
N LEU A 82 6.23 -10.14 1.94
CA LEU A 82 5.08 -9.74 2.76
C LEU A 82 4.22 -8.71 2.02
N TRP A 83 4.82 -7.70 1.40
CA TRP A 83 4.10 -6.75 0.56
C TRP A 83 3.31 -7.43 -0.56
N GLY A 84 3.91 -8.43 -1.23
CA GLY A 84 3.24 -9.25 -2.24
C GLY A 84 2.00 -9.99 -1.69
N ILE A 85 2.09 -10.58 -0.50
CA ILE A 85 0.93 -11.18 0.20
C ILE A 85 -0.14 -10.11 0.48
N GLY A 86 0.28 -8.92 0.90
CA GLY A 86 -0.60 -7.76 1.10
C GLY A 86 -1.40 -7.40 -0.16
N GLY A 87 -0.72 -7.33 -1.30
CA GLY A 87 -1.33 -7.07 -2.61
C GLY A 87 -2.30 -8.16 -3.07
N LEU A 88 -1.96 -9.44 -2.87
CA LEU A 88 -2.85 -10.58 -3.20
C LEU A 88 -4.13 -10.59 -2.35
N THR A 89 -4.00 -10.29 -1.06
CA THR A 89 -5.13 -10.26 -0.12
C THR A 89 -5.98 -8.99 -0.21
N PHE A 90 -5.48 -7.96 -0.88
CA PHE A 90 -6.22 -6.73 -1.14
C PHE A 90 -7.46 -6.96 -2.02
N GLY A 91 -7.33 -7.77 -3.08
CA GLY A 91 -8.46 -8.14 -3.94
C GLY A 91 -9.56 -8.88 -3.16
N LEU A 92 -9.18 -9.81 -2.28
CA LEU A 92 -10.10 -10.52 -1.39
C LEU A 92 -10.80 -9.57 -0.41
N THR A 93 -10.10 -8.54 0.07
CA THR A 93 -10.70 -7.51 0.91
C THR A 93 -11.83 -6.79 0.18
N MET A 94 -11.60 -6.38 -1.08
CA MET A 94 -12.64 -5.74 -1.89
C MET A 94 -13.81 -6.68 -2.19
N ARG A 95 -13.52 -7.98 -2.37
CA ARG A 95 -14.55 -9.02 -2.60
C ARG A 95 -15.48 -9.21 -1.41
N PHE A 96 -14.98 -9.13 -0.17
CA PHE A 96 -15.78 -9.37 1.04
C PHE A 96 -16.34 -8.11 1.69
N LEU A 97 -15.69 -6.95 1.55
CA LEU A 97 -16.11 -5.69 2.18
C LEU A 97 -16.61 -4.64 1.19
N GLY A 98 -16.38 -4.84 -0.11
CA GLY A 98 -16.61 -3.83 -1.14
C GLY A 98 -15.57 -2.72 -1.13
N LEU A 99 -15.65 -1.86 -2.14
CA LEU A 99 -14.66 -0.82 -2.38
C LEU A 99 -14.58 0.22 -1.24
N SER A 100 -15.72 0.65 -0.70
CA SER A 100 -15.72 1.72 0.32
C SER A 100 -15.07 1.28 1.63
N LEU A 101 -15.62 0.24 2.28
CA LEU A 101 -15.13 -0.25 3.56
C LEU A 101 -13.77 -0.94 3.42
N GLY A 102 -13.58 -1.71 2.35
CA GLY A 102 -12.31 -2.39 2.08
C GLY A 102 -11.13 -1.43 1.93
N MET A 103 -11.30 -0.37 1.12
CA MET A 103 -10.24 0.62 0.91
C MET A 103 -9.91 1.37 2.19
N ALA A 104 -10.93 1.79 2.94
CA ALA A 104 -10.74 2.52 4.20
C ALA A 104 -9.88 1.70 5.18
N VAL A 105 -10.25 0.44 5.44
CA VAL A 105 -9.54 -0.41 6.41
C VAL A 105 -8.14 -0.77 5.92
N ALA A 106 -8.01 -1.26 4.68
CA ALA A 106 -6.72 -1.74 4.17
C ALA A 106 -5.70 -0.61 4.02
N LEU A 107 -6.08 0.51 3.38
CA LEU A 107 -5.18 1.65 3.21
C LEU A 107 -4.90 2.37 4.53
N GLY A 108 -5.86 2.40 5.45
CA GLY A 108 -5.65 3.02 6.75
C GLY A 108 -4.66 2.27 7.62
N LEU A 109 -4.75 0.95 7.65
CA LEU A 109 -3.77 0.11 8.32
C LEU A 109 -2.40 0.21 7.61
N CYS A 110 -2.38 0.20 6.28
CA CYS A 110 -1.14 0.37 5.52
C CYS A 110 -0.46 1.71 5.84
N ALA A 111 -1.20 2.82 5.86
CA ALA A 111 -0.67 4.15 6.17
C ALA A 111 -0.16 4.24 7.62
N ALA A 112 -0.91 3.72 8.58
CA ALA A 112 -0.53 3.76 9.98
C ALA A 112 0.71 2.90 10.27
N PHE A 113 0.69 1.63 9.87
CA PHE A 113 1.82 0.73 10.07
C PHE A 113 3.02 1.17 9.23
N GLY A 114 2.82 1.57 7.98
CA GLY A 114 3.90 2.01 7.08
C GLY A 114 4.61 3.27 7.58
N THR A 115 3.92 4.13 8.34
CA THR A 115 4.53 5.33 8.91
C THR A 115 5.15 5.09 10.29
N LEU A 116 4.48 4.34 11.16
CA LEU A 116 4.90 4.18 12.56
C LEU A 116 5.94 3.09 12.76
N MET A 117 5.86 2.00 12.00
CA MET A 117 6.70 0.84 12.28
C MET A 117 8.16 0.98 11.85
N PRO A 118 8.53 1.62 10.72
CA PRO A 118 9.95 1.80 10.39
C PRO A 118 10.77 2.50 11.49
N PRO A 119 10.31 3.62 12.11
CA PRO A 119 11.05 4.24 13.21
C PRO A 119 11.00 3.42 14.52
N ILE A 120 9.96 2.61 14.74
CA ILE A 120 9.90 1.68 15.88
C ILE A 120 10.94 0.56 15.69
N PHE A 121 10.96 -0.07 14.52
CA PHE A 121 11.85 -1.17 14.19
C PHE A 121 13.32 -0.76 14.19
N SER A 122 13.62 0.45 13.74
CA SER A 122 14.98 1.02 13.78
C SER A 122 15.38 1.62 15.14
N GLY A 123 14.49 1.59 16.14
CA GLY A 123 14.77 2.07 17.50
C GLY A 123 14.86 3.60 17.63
N VAL A 124 14.41 4.35 16.62
CA VAL A 124 14.49 5.83 16.59
C VAL A 124 13.15 6.52 16.88
N PHE A 125 12.11 5.77 17.22
CA PHE A 125 10.77 6.32 17.46
C PHE A 125 10.76 7.43 18.52
N ALA A 126 11.36 7.19 19.70
CA ALA A 126 11.37 8.18 20.76
C ALA A 126 12.14 9.46 20.36
N SER A 127 13.30 9.31 19.73
CA SER A 127 14.18 10.44 19.39
C SER A 127 13.69 11.23 18.16
N GLN A 128 13.25 10.54 17.11
CA GLN A 128 12.89 11.18 15.84
C GLN A 128 11.40 11.50 15.73
N VAL A 129 10.52 10.64 16.25
CA VAL A 129 9.07 10.81 16.10
C VAL A 129 8.50 11.63 17.25
N LEU A 130 8.81 11.28 18.51
CA LEU A 130 8.33 12.03 19.69
C LEU A 130 9.24 13.21 20.05
N GLY A 131 10.54 13.09 19.76
CA GLY A 131 11.56 14.07 20.15
C GLY A 131 11.65 15.28 19.23
N THR A 132 11.08 15.25 18.03
CA THR A 132 11.17 16.35 17.06
C THR A 132 9.80 16.97 16.74
N ASN A 133 9.79 18.26 16.39
CA ASN A 133 8.57 18.94 15.95
C ASN A 133 8.01 18.31 14.67
N SER A 134 8.88 17.99 13.70
CA SER A 134 8.46 17.35 12.45
C SER A 134 7.83 15.97 12.68
N GLY A 135 8.40 15.17 13.58
CA GLY A 135 7.83 13.87 13.96
C GLY A 135 6.45 14.00 14.60
N ARG A 136 6.24 14.99 15.48
CA ARG A 136 4.93 15.26 16.09
C ARG A 136 3.88 15.73 15.07
N VAL A 137 4.29 16.53 14.08
CA VAL A 137 3.41 16.96 12.97
C VAL A 137 3.01 15.74 12.13
N ILE A 138 3.93 14.82 11.84
CA ILE A 138 3.63 13.56 11.14
C ILE A 138 2.63 12.72 11.96
N LEU A 139 2.86 12.56 13.28
CA LEU A 139 1.92 11.86 14.15
C LEU A 139 0.52 12.45 14.13
N LEU A 140 0.40 13.79 14.19
CA LEU A 140 -0.88 14.47 14.06
C LEU A 140 -1.54 14.16 12.71
N GLY A 141 -0.77 14.17 11.62
CA GLY A 141 -1.24 13.78 10.29
C GLY A 141 -1.80 12.35 10.25
N ILE A 142 -1.12 11.39 10.91
CA ILE A 142 -1.58 10.00 11.03
C ILE A 142 -2.90 9.96 11.80
N VAL A 143 -3.03 10.67 12.92
CA VAL A 143 -4.27 10.72 13.69
C VAL A 143 -5.43 11.26 12.84
N VAL A 144 -5.22 12.37 12.12
CA VAL A 144 -6.22 12.94 11.21
C VAL A 144 -6.60 11.96 10.10
N CYS A 145 -5.62 11.27 9.51
CA CYS A 145 -5.85 10.24 8.50
C CYS A 145 -6.71 9.11 9.05
N LEU A 146 -6.34 8.56 10.22
CA LEU A 146 -7.07 7.49 10.89
C LEU A 146 -8.50 7.89 11.26
N LEU A 147 -8.74 9.14 11.67
CA LEU A 147 -10.08 9.66 11.91
C LEU A 147 -10.91 9.71 10.61
N GLY A 148 -10.32 10.16 9.50
CA GLY A 148 -10.97 10.14 8.19
C GLY A 148 -11.34 8.73 7.72
N ILE A 149 -10.43 7.77 7.91
CA ILE A 149 -10.68 6.36 7.64
C ILE A 149 -11.78 5.79 8.52
N ALA A 150 -11.75 6.10 9.82
CA ALA A 150 -12.78 5.67 10.76
C ALA A 150 -14.16 6.22 10.37
N ALA A 151 -14.24 7.50 9.99
CA ALA A 151 -15.48 8.11 9.51
C ALA A 151 -15.98 7.45 8.21
N ALA A 152 -15.10 7.19 7.24
CA ALA A 152 -15.45 6.49 6.00
C ALA A 152 -15.91 5.04 6.26
N GLY A 153 -15.24 4.34 7.17
CA GLY A 153 -15.62 2.99 7.61
C GLY A 153 -16.99 2.96 8.30
N LEU A 154 -17.25 3.92 9.21
CA LEU A 154 -18.54 4.07 9.88
C LEU A 154 -19.66 4.37 8.88
N ALA A 155 -19.42 5.26 7.91
CA ALA A 155 -20.36 5.53 6.84
C ALA A 155 -20.65 4.28 6.00
N GLY A 156 -19.62 3.48 5.70
CA GLY A 156 -19.76 2.19 5.02
C GLY A 156 -20.62 1.20 5.81
N ILE A 157 -20.40 1.10 7.13
CA ILE A 157 -21.18 0.22 8.02
C ILE A 157 -22.63 0.67 8.12
N TYR A 158 -22.90 1.98 8.22
CA TYR A 158 -24.26 2.50 8.27
C TYR A 158 -25.00 2.31 6.96
N LYS A 159 -24.33 2.53 5.81
CA LYS A 159 -24.89 2.20 4.50
C LYS A 159 -25.27 0.72 4.43
N GLU A 160 -24.38 -0.16 4.87
CA GLU A 160 -24.62 -1.60 4.85
C GLU A 160 -25.82 -1.98 5.72
N ARG A 161 -25.89 -1.51 6.96
CA ARG A 161 -27.00 -1.79 7.88
C ARG A 161 -28.35 -1.24 7.40
N ALA A 162 -28.33 -0.21 6.55
CA ALA A 162 -29.54 0.38 5.98
C ALA A 162 -30.04 -0.37 4.72
N MET A 163 -29.24 -1.28 4.14
CA MET A 163 -29.61 -2.06 2.96
C MET A 163 -30.29 -3.37 3.35
N SER A 164 -31.29 -3.81 2.57
CA SER A 164 -31.87 -5.14 2.73
C SER A 164 -30.85 -6.24 2.37
N PRO A 165 -31.00 -7.47 2.88
CA PRO A 165 -30.11 -8.59 2.51
C PRO A 165 -30.03 -8.81 0.99
N GLU A 166 -31.12 -8.57 0.27
CA GLU A 166 -31.18 -8.65 -1.20
C GLU A 166 -30.37 -7.52 -1.86
N GLN A 167 -30.45 -6.31 -1.32
CA GLN A 167 -29.68 -5.16 -1.81
C GLN A 167 -28.18 -5.31 -1.51
N GLN A 168 -27.81 -5.86 -0.35
CA GLN A 168 -26.43 -6.17 0.00
C GLN A 168 -25.85 -7.22 -0.96
N LYS A 169 -26.58 -8.32 -1.22
CA LYS A 169 -26.17 -9.34 -2.19
C LYS A 169 -26.09 -8.82 -3.62
N ALA A 170 -26.99 -7.93 -4.01
CA ALA A 170 -26.96 -7.28 -5.33
C ALA A 170 -25.73 -6.37 -5.48
N ALA A 171 -25.28 -5.73 -4.41
CA ALA A 171 -24.10 -4.88 -4.41
C ALA A 171 -22.79 -5.69 -4.34
N ILE A 172 -22.73 -6.72 -3.48
CA ILE A 172 -21.56 -7.58 -3.25
C ILE A 172 -22.04 -9.01 -2.98
N GLN A 173 -21.92 -9.90 -3.96
CA GLN A 173 -22.42 -11.27 -3.85
C GLN A 173 -21.84 -12.07 -2.68
N GLU A 174 -20.58 -11.81 -2.34
CA GLU A 174 -19.81 -12.55 -1.33
C GLU A 174 -19.56 -11.74 -0.06
N PHE A 175 -20.38 -10.74 0.23
CA PHE A 175 -20.16 -9.89 1.40
C PHE A 175 -20.03 -10.72 2.69
N ASN A 176 -18.95 -10.49 3.44
CA ASN A 176 -18.74 -11.10 4.75
C ASN A 176 -17.87 -10.21 5.62
N LEU A 177 -18.49 -9.51 6.58
CA LEU A 177 -17.81 -8.53 7.41
C LEU A 177 -16.63 -9.14 8.21
N ARG A 178 -16.82 -10.31 8.83
CA ARG A 178 -15.79 -10.93 9.69
C ARG A 178 -14.58 -11.40 8.86
N LYS A 179 -14.83 -12.14 7.78
CA LYS A 179 -13.76 -12.59 6.86
C LYS A 179 -13.09 -11.40 6.21
N GLY A 180 -13.88 -10.44 5.74
CA GLY A 180 -13.40 -9.24 5.10
C GLY A 180 -12.51 -8.41 6.01
N LEU A 181 -12.90 -8.17 7.27
CA LEU A 181 -12.04 -7.43 8.22
C LEU A 181 -10.74 -8.18 8.53
N ALA A 182 -10.79 -9.50 8.74
CA ALA A 182 -9.58 -10.29 8.99
C ALA A 182 -8.59 -10.21 7.81
N VAL A 183 -9.10 -10.35 6.58
CA VAL A 183 -8.30 -10.26 5.37
C VAL A 183 -7.83 -8.82 5.10
N ALA A 184 -8.65 -7.81 5.40
CA ALA A 184 -8.28 -6.40 5.30
C ALA A 184 -7.14 -6.04 6.26
N THR A 185 -7.18 -6.57 7.48
CA THR A 185 -6.11 -6.37 8.46
C THR A 185 -4.81 -7.00 8.00
N LEU A 186 -4.85 -8.26 7.53
CA LEU A 186 -3.68 -8.91 6.95
C LEU A 186 -3.16 -8.10 5.75
N SER A 187 -4.04 -7.73 4.83
CA SER A 187 -3.67 -6.96 3.63
C SER A 187 -3.01 -5.63 3.99
N GLY A 188 -3.59 -4.84 4.89
CA GLY A 188 -3.05 -3.54 5.28
C GLY A 188 -1.71 -3.64 5.98
N VAL A 189 -1.57 -4.55 6.97
CA VAL A 189 -0.31 -4.72 7.72
C VAL A 189 0.80 -5.27 6.83
N MET A 190 0.50 -6.27 6.00
CA MET A 190 1.48 -6.86 5.08
C MET A 190 1.86 -5.88 3.96
N SER A 191 0.91 -5.08 3.45
CA SER A 191 1.22 -4.03 2.46
C SER A 191 2.10 -2.92 3.04
N ALA A 192 2.02 -2.68 4.36
CA ALA A 192 2.91 -1.72 4.98
C ALA A 192 4.38 -2.13 4.84
N CYS A 193 4.70 -3.42 4.72
CA CYS A 193 6.07 -3.94 4.66
C CYS A 193 6.93 -3.30 3.57
N PHE A 194 6.35 -2.78 2.49
CA PHE A 194 7.09 -2.01 1.48
C PHE A 194 7.81 -0.77 2.06
N ALA A 195 7.31 -0.18 3.16
CA ALA A 195 7.95 0.97 3.81
C ALA A 195 9.15 0.61 4.70
N TYR A 196 9.45 -0.69 4.88
CA TYR A 196 10.46 -1.20 5.80
C TYR A 196 11.70 -1.74 5.07
N GLY A 197 11.50 -2.26 3.85
CA GLY A 197 12.49 -3.02 3.07
C GLY A 197 13.24 -2.23 2.02
#